data_AF-A0A352DVR8-F1
#
_entry.id   AF-A0A352DVR8-F1
#
_cell.length_a   1.000
_cell.length_b   1.000
_cell.length_c   1.000
_cell.angle_alpha   90.00
_cell.angle_beta   90.00
_cell.angle_gamma   90.00
#
_symmetry.space_group_name_H-M   'P 1'
#
loop_
_entity.id
_entity.type
_entity.pdbx_description
1 polymer ?
#
loop_
_entity_poly.entity_id
_entity_poly.type
_entity_poly.pdbx_seq_one_letter_code
_entity_poly.pdbx_strand_id
1 'polypeptide(L)'
;GLIGHTMYGILARREARARGLSIATLLARHDASYLCGAYLGCDIQTMPEAVCVDTGQEVGFATVPVEKSPITGGAVRPWSLVCDGREYRPRAIHDRFYGRAHLVFGWAAAERQHVVPWDHLADYVAATIGDAIDFLGAEGRTIAYLFGWLVHIVGDSLIKSQRPGLRLTLVDGTYTPTNRPIQDLVTFHEVGRMELGLDWERTLGTLAATPVEPAQLHAMRVTRPRGALAALFPNAWAPGDESLARCVLAENRRYLAPYAERLLGEYRLTDGPEGPMCDANLSRLAGGLTYRQMVAAAEQAHFRDALDFIARETVDLFEQVLDREPRLEHVLRRCSDDGANQGG
;
A
#
# COMPACT_ATOMS: atom_id res chain seq x y z
N GLY A 1 -5.23 -6.10 -3.93
CA GLY A 1 -4.43 -5.41 -2.87
C GLY A 1 -3.48 -4.39 -3.46
N LEU A 2 -2.39 -4.85 -4.11
CA LEU A 2 -1.42 -3.99 -4.82
C LEU A 2 -2.07 -2.97 -5.76
N ILE A 3 -2.98 -3.44 -6.62
CA ILE A 3 -3.68 -2.60 -7.60
C ILE A 3 -4.56 -1.56 -6.90
N GLY A 4 -5.39 -1.98 -5.93
CA GLY A 4 -6.26 -1.09 -5.17
C GLY A 4 -5.50 0.06 -4.48
N HIS A 5 -4.45 -0.26 -3.69
CA HIS A 5 -3.67 0.76 -3.00
C HIS A 5 -2.92 1.70 -3.93
N THR A 6 -2.38 1.17 -5.03
CA THR A 6 -1.74 2.01 -6.05
C THR A 6 -2.76 2.96 -6.68
N MET A 7 -3.99 2.48 -6.95
CA MET A 7 -5.07 3.31 -7.46
C MET A 7 -5.50 4.39 -6.46
N TYR A 8 -5.62 4.07 -5.16
CA TYR A 8 -5.92 5.07 -4.13
C TYR A 8 -4.90 6.20 -4.16
N GLY A 9 -3.61 5.87 -4.31
CA GLY A 9 -2.54 6.87 -4.43
C GLY A 9 -2.70 7.74 -5.67
N ILE A 10 -2.93 7.13 -6.83
CA ILE A 10 -3.12 7.84 -8.10
C ILE A 10 -4.29 8.82 -8.02
N LEU A 11 -5.44 8.37 -7.51
CA LEU A 11 -6.65 9.19 -7.40
C LEU A 11 -6.49 10.29 -6.34
N ALA A 12 -5.91 10.00 -5.17
CA ALA A 12 -5.64 11.02 -4.15
C ALA A 12 -4.70 12.12 -4.66
N ARG A 13 -3.69 11.79 -5.47
CA ARG A 13 -2.83 12.81 -6.10
C ARG A 13 -3.60 13.66 -7.11
N ARG A 14 -4.50 13.06 -7.91
CA ARG A 14 -5.35 13.80 -8.85
C ARG A 14 -6.30 14.74 -8.11
N GLU A 15 -6.89 14.28 -7.02
CA GLU A 15 -7.76 15.08 -6.15
C GLU A 15 -6.99 16.23 -5.49
N ALA A 16 -5.81 15.96 -4.91
CA ALA A 16 -4.94 17.00 -4.35
C ALA A 16 -4.57 18.07 -5.39
N ARG A 17 -4.30 17.66 -6.64
CA ARG A 17 -4.05 18.59 -7.75
C ARG A 17 -5.30 19.40 -8.10
N ALA A 18 -6.47 18.76 -8.14
CA ALA A 18 -7.74 19.44 -8.44
C ALA A 18 -8.09 20.50 -7.38
N ARG A 19 -7.74 20.25 -6.12
CA ARG A 19 -7.87 21.21 -5.00
C ARG A 19 -6.75 22.26 -4.94
N GLY A 20 -5.75 22.18 -5.82
CA GLY A 20 -4.65 23.15 -5.87
C GLY A 20 -3.65 23.01 -4.72
N LEU A 21 -3.56 21.84 -4.08
CA LEU A 21 -2.60 21.63 -2.99
C LEU A 21 -1.17 21.57 -3.52
N SER A 22 -0.28 22.33 -2.89
CA SER A 22 1.14 22.43 -3.26
C SER A 22 1.88 21.08 -3.19
N ILE A 23 1.43 20.16 -2.32
CA ILE A 23 1.98 18.80 -2.20
C ILE A 23 1.86 18.00 -3.50
N ALA A 24 0.81 18.25 -4.31
CA ALA A 24 0.53 17.45 -5.51
C ALA A 24 1.70 17.45 -6.52
N THR A 25 2.41 18.57 -6.67
CA THR A 25 3.59 18.67 -7.54
C THR A 25 4.75 17.80 -7.05
N LEU A 26 5.01 17.82 -5.74
CA LEU A 26 6.05 16.98 -5.13
C LEU A 26 5.71 15.50 -5.28
N LEU A 27 4.44 15.11 -5.05
CA LEU A 27 3.99 13.73 -5.25
C LEU A 27 4.14 13.30 -6.72
N ALA A 28 3.90 14.18 -7.67
CA ALA A 28 4.11 13.89 -9.09
C ALA A 28 5.60 13.73 -9.44
N ARG A 29 6.48 14.58 -8.92
CA ARG A 29 7.93 14.50 -9.14
C ARG A 29 8.53 13.22 -8.55
N HIS A 30 7.99 12.74 -7.44
CA HIS A 30 8.47 11.55 -6.73
C HIS A 30 7.44 10.40 -6.74
N ASP A 31 6.72 10.24 -7.87
CA ASP A 31 5.59 9.32 -8.00
C ASP A 31 5.92 7.89 -7.57
N ALA A 32 7.09 7.41 -7.97
CA ALA A 32 7.56 6.07 -7.62
C ALA A 32 7.62 5.85 -6.09
N SER A 33 8.16 6.82 -5.34
CA SER A 33 8.25 6.73 -3.87
C SER A 33 6.90 6.97 -3.19
N TYR A 34 6.10 7.91 -3.72
CA TYR A 34 4.73 8.12 -3.26
C TYR A 34 3.86 6.87 -3.38
N LEU A 35 3.81 6.25 -4.57
CA LEU A 35 3.03 5.04 -4.79
C LEU A 35 3.63 3.84 -4.03
N CYS A 36 4.95 3.82 -3.78
CA CYS A 36 5.54 2.87 -2.85
C CYS A 36 5.01 3.06 -1.43
N GLY A 37 4.86 4.29 -0.95
CA GLY A 37 4.19 4.55 0.32
C GLY A 37 2.73 4.07 0.31
N ALA A 38 2.00 4.31 -0.78
CA ALA A 38 0.58 3.92 -0.90
C ALA A 38 0.38 2.40 -0.83
N TYR A 39 1.28 1.63 -1.43
CA TYR A 39 1.20 0.17 -1.37
C TYR A 39 2.10 -0.44 -0.28
N LEU A 40 3.43 -0.27 -0.38
CA LEU A 40 4.43 -0.86 0.53
C LEU A 40 4.69 -0.05 1.81
N GLY A 41 4.09 1.13 1.96
CA GLY A 41 4.24 1.97 3.16
C GLY A 41 3.97 1.21 4.44
N CYS A 42 3.03 0.25 4.40
CA CYS A 42 2.69 -0.60 5.53
C CYS A 42 2.80 -2.10 5.27
N ASP A 43 2.98 -2.53 4.03
CA ASP A 43 2.80 -3.94 3.71
C ASP A 43 4.06 -4.76 4.04
N ILE A 44 4.27 -4.97 5.35
CA ILE A 44 5.25 -5.87 5.95
C ILE A 44 5.02 -7.34 5.57
N GLN A 45 4.07 -7.61 4.67
CA GLN A 45 3.63 -8.92 4.22
C GLN A 45 3.94 -9.19 2.74
N THR A 46 4.65 -8.31 2.02
CA THR A 46 5.04 -8.59 0.63
C THR A 46 6.21 -9.59 0.59
N MET A 47 6.03 -10.82 1.05
CA MET A 47 7.06 -11.86 1.06
C MET A 47 6.45 -13.22 0.71
N PRO A 48 7.27 -14.24 0.39
CA PRO A 48 6.75 -15.58 0.12
C PRO A 48 6.12 -16.21 1.37
N GLU A 49 5.14 -17.09 1.19
CA GLU A 49 4.69 -17.99 2.27
C GLU A 49 5.40 -19.34 2.20
N ALA A 50 5.68 -19.77 0.98
CA ALA A 50 6.13 -21.12 0.69
C ALA A 50 7.13 -21.15 -0.47
N VAL A 51 7.75 -22.32 -0.64
CA VAL A 51 8.62 -22.65 -1.77
C VAL A 51 8.05 -23.87 -2.45
N CYS A 52 7.85 -23.79 -3.77
CA CYS A 52 7.50 -24.95 -4.59
C CYS A 52 8.64 -25.97 -4.54
N VAL A 53 8.34 -27.21 -4.16
CA VAL A 53 9.37 -28.26 -4.00
C VAL A 53 9.98 -28.64 -5.36
N ASP A 54 9.16 -28.68 -6.40
CA ASP A 54 9.59 -29.14 -7.74
C ASP A 54 10.51 -28.13 -8.44
N THR A 55 10.28 -26.83 -8.23
CA THR A 55 10.96 -25.76 -8.97
C THR A 55 11.93 -24.95 -8.12
N GLY A 56 11.83 -25.05 -6.79
CA GLY A 56 12.55 -24.19 -5.86
C GLY A 56 12.05 -22.73 -5.84
N GLN A 57 11.00 -22.39 -6.58
CA GLN A 57 10.50 -21.02 -6.67
C GLN A 57 9.67 -20.63 -5.44
N GLU A 58 9.82 -19.38 -5.01
CA GLU A 58 9.11 -18.77 -3.90
C GLU A 58 7.69 -18.33 -4.31
N VAL A 59 6.68 -18.78 -3.56
CA VAL A 59 5.25 -18.64 -3.91
C VAL A 59 4.41 -18.21 -2.70
N GLY A 60 3.21 -17.73 -2.98
CA GLY A 60 2.29 -17.21 -1.98
C GLY A 60 2.49 -15.73 -1.68
N PHE A 61 1.81 -15.26 -0.64
CA PHE A 61 1.89 -13.88 -0.19
C PHE A 61 1.69 -13.86 1.33
N ALA A 62 2.83 -13.87 2.05
CA ALA A 62 2.95 -13.93 3.50
C ALA A 62 1.92 -14.85 4.16
N THR A 63 0.99 -14.32 4.94
CA THR A 63 0.15 -15.13 5.82
C THR A 63 -0.95 -15.91 5.10
N VAL A 64 -1.09 -15.77 3.78
CA VAL A 64 -2.07 -16.50 2.97
C VAL A 64 -1.61 -17.95 2.82
N PRO A 65 -2.34 -18.94 3.35
CA PRO A 65 -1.94 -20.34 3.27
C PRO A 65 -1.77 -20.81 1.82
N VAL A 66 -0.67 -21.53 1.56
CA VAL A 66 -0.43 -22.20 0.29
C VAL A 66 -0.34 -23.69 0.56
N GLU A 67 -1.33 -24.44 0.09
CA GLU A 67 -1.35 -25.91 0.25
C GLU A 67 -0.64 -26.63 -0.91
N LYS A 68 -0.66 -26.02 -2.10
CA LYS A 68 -0.07 -26.57 -3.33
C LYS A 68 0.58 -25.46 -4.14
N SER A 69 1.59 -25.83 -4.93
CA SER A 69 2.30 -24.90 -5.78
C SER A 69 1.34 -24.31 -6.82
N PRO A 70 1.21 -22.98 -6.92
CA PRO A 70 0.42 -22.37 -7.99
C PRO A 70 1.09 -22.55 -9.37
N ILE A 71 2.36 -22.99 -9.41
CA ILE A 71 3.12 -23.19 -10.64
C ILE A 71 2.90 -24.61 -11.18
N THR A 72 2.97 -25.63 -10.31
CA THR A 72 2.97 -27.05 -10.73
C THR A 72 1.76 -27.84 -10.23
N GLY A 73 0.98 -27.30 -9.29
CA GLY A 73 -0.02 -28.06 -8.53
C GLY A 73 0.58 -29.06 -7.53
N GLY A 74 1.91 -29.15 -7.45
CA GLY A 74 2.65 -30.07 -6.59
C GLY A 74 2.83 -29.58 -5.15
N ALA A 75 3.71 -30.26 -4.41
CA ALA A 75 3.97 -29.96 -3.01
C ALA A 75 4.67 -28.61 -2.82
N VAL A 76 4.43 -28.00 -1.66
CA VAL A 76 5.15 -26.82 -1.19
C VAL A 76 5.75 -27.09 0.18
N ARG A 77 6.86 -26.39 0.47
CA ARG A 77 7.44 -26.34 1.81
C ARG A 77 7.34 -24.92 2.38
N PRO A 78 7.26 -24.75 3.70
CA PRO A 78 7.20 -23.43 4.31
C PRO A 78 8.45 -22.57 4.00
N TRP A 79 8.28 -21.26 3.72
CA TRP A 79 9.38 -20.27 3.54
C TRP A 79 9.64 -19.44 4.80
N SER A 80 10.89 -19.20 5.17
CA SER A 80 11.26 -18.38 6.34
C SER A 80 12.26 -17.30 5.95
N LEU A 81 12.15 -16.12 6.57
CA LEU A 81 13.16 -15.07 6.51
C LEU A 81 14.29 -15.40 7.49
N VAL A 82 15.54 -15.37 7.06
CA VAL A 82 16.70 -15.43 7.94
C VAL A 82 17.22 -14.02 8.19
N CYS A 83 17.26 -13.59 9.45
CA CYS A 83 17.81 -12.30 9.86
C CYS A 83 18.54 -12.45 11.19
N ASP A 84 19.77 -11.96 11.27
CA ASP A 84 20.64 -12.07 12.46
C ASP A 84 20.76 -13.51 13.00
N GLY A 85 20.88 -14.48 12.09
CA GLY A 85 21.00 -15.91 12.43
C GLY A 85 19.74 -16.55 13.01
N ARG A 86 18.58 -15.86 12.95
CA ARG A 86 17.28 -16.38 13.38
C ARG A 86 16.34 -16.51 12.19
N GLU A 87 15.51 -17.54 12.22
CA GLU A 87 14.46 -17.75 11.23
C GLU A 87 13.11 -17.18 11.71
N TYR A 88 12.41 -16.52 10.79
CA TYR A 88 11.10 -15.92 11.04
C TYR A 88 10.10 -16.39 9.98
N ARG A 89 9.00 -16.99 10.44
CA ARG A 89 7.84 -17.28 9.59
C ARG A 89 7.13 -15.96 9.22
N PRO A 90 6.51 -15.84 8.04
CA PRO A 90 5.72 -14.66 7.68
C PRO A 90 4.66 -14.28 8.71
N ARG A 91 4.00 -15.27 9.34
CA ARG A 91 3.06 -15.03 10.44
C ARG A 91 3.70 -14.36 11.67
N ALA A 92 4.91 -14.78 12.04
CA ALA A 92 5.61 -14.16 13.17
C ALA A 92 6.04 -12.71 12.85
N ILE A 93 6.38 -12.42 11.60
CA ILE A 93 6.66 -11.06 11.13
C ILE A 93 5.38 -10.21 11.15
N HIS A 94 4.28 -10.77 10.63
CA HIS A 94 2.96 -10.14 10.65
C HIS A 94 2.56 -9.74 12.08
N ASP A 95 2.55 -10.69 13.01
CA ASP A 95 2.09 -10.46 14.37
C ASP A 95 2.91 -9.38 15.09
N ARG A 96 4.16 -9.16 14.66
CA ARG A 96 5.07 -8.16 15.25
C ARG A 96 4.94 -6.76 14.65
N PHE A 97 4.68 -6.66 13.34
CA PHE A 97 4.76 -5.38 12.62
C PHE A 97 3.44 -4.91 11.99
N TYR A 98 2.41 -5.74 11.88
CA TYR A 98 1.17 -5.38 11.18
C TYR A 98 0.49 -4.15 11.79
N GLY A 99 0.28 -4.12 13.12
CA GLY A 99 -0.28 -2.96 13.81
C GLY A 99 0.59 -1.70 13.72
N ARG A 100 1.92 -1.88 13.75
CA ARG A 100 2.89 -0.76 13.59
C ARG A 100 2.79 -0.11 12.23
N ALA A 101 2.49 -0.91 11.22
CA ALA A 101 2.40 -0.45 9.86
C ALA A 101 1.07 0.26 9.57
N HIS A 102 -0.04 -0.23 10.13
CA HIS A 102 -1.39 0.33 9.89
C HIS A 102 -1.79 1.43 10.88
N LEU A 103 -1.10 1.53 12.02
CA LEU A 103 -1.27 2.51 13.11
C LEU A 103 -2.63 2.51 13.81
N VAL A 104 -3.70 2.73 13.06
CA VAL A 104 -5.07 2.96 13.54
C VAL A 104 -5.83 1.65 13.77
N PHE A 105 -5.32 0.54 13.25
CA PHE A 105 -5.80 -0.82 13.50
C PHE A 105 -4.65 -1.85 13.35
N GLY A 106 -4.97 -3.14 13.42
CA GLY A 106 -4.02 -4.23 13.13
C GLY A 106 -3.14 -4.65 14.31
N TRP A 107 -3.26 -3.97 15.46
CA TRP A 107 -2.63 -4.37 16.71
C TRP A 107 -3.34 -5.59 17.32
N ALA A 108 -2.57 -6.45 18.00
CA ALA A 108 -3.15 -7.54 18.77
C ALA A 108 -4.07 -7.01 19.88
N ALA A 109 -5.00 -7.84 20.37
CA ALA A 109 -5.96 -7.42 21.40
C ALA A 109 -5.29 -6.86 22.67
N ALA A 110 -4.15 -7.43 23.07
CA ALA A 110 -3.35 -6.99 24.22
C ALA A 110 -2.52 -5.71 23.95
N GLU A 111 -2.51 -5.23 22.71
CA GLU A 111 -1.71 -4.10 22.23
C GLU A 111 -2.59 -2.93 21.76
N ARG A 112 -3.91 -2.99 22.00
CA ARG A 112 -4.86 -1.97 21.53
C ARG A 112 -4.52 -0.56 22.03
N GLN A 113 -3.87 -0.43 23.19
CA GLN A 113 -3.36 0.85 23.69
C GLN A 113 -2.29 1.49 22.79
N HIS A 114 -1.77 0.79 21.79
CA HIS A 114 -0.77 1.29 20.82
C HIS A 114 -1.39 1.90 19.57
N VAL A 115 -2.70 1.74 19.39
CA VAL A 115 -3.48 2.34 18.31
C VAL A 115 -3.31 3.86 18.33
N VAL A 116 -3.05 4.43 17.15
CA VAL A 116 -3.17 5.88 16.93
C VAL A 116 -4.64 6.15 16.61
N PRO A 117 -5.37 6.93 17.43
CA PRO A 117 -6.76 7.26 17.11
C PRO A 117 -6.83 8.02 15.78
N TRP A 118 -7.90 7.78 15.00
CA TRP A 118 -8.08 8.39 13.68
C TRP A 118 -7.94 9.92 13.71
N ASP A 119 -8.56 10.57 14.70
CA ASP A 119 -8.55 12.03 14.83
C ASP A 119 -7.16 12.61 15.16
N HIS A 120 -6.20 11.75 15.52
CA HIS A 120 -4.80 12.09 15.75
C HIS A 120 -3.86 11.62 14.63
N LEU A 121 -4.38 11.02 13.55
CA LEU A 121 -3.56 10.51 12.45
C LEU A 121 -2.78 11.63 11.75
N ALA A 122 -3.41 12.79 11.54
CA ALA A 122 -2.75 13.95 10.95
C ALA A 122 -1.60 14.48 11.85
N ASP A 123 -1.80 14.50 13.18
CA ASP A 123 -0.75 14.88 14.14
C ASP A 123 0.43 13.91 14.06
N TYR A 124 0.14 12.60 14.00
CA TYR A 124 1.15 11.55 13.91
C TYR A 124 2.00 11.69 12.64
N VAL A 125 1.35 11.86 11.49
CA VAL A 125 2.05 11.97 10.19
C VAL A 125 2.83 13.28 10.11
N ALA A 126 2.25 14.40 10.56
CA ALA A 126 2.96 15.68 10.61
C ALA A 126 4.21 15.60 11.50
N ALA A 127 4.10 15.01 12.69
CA ALA A 127 5.25 14.81 13.57
C ALA A 127 6.30 13.87 12.96
N THR A 128 5.88 12.80 12.28
CA THR A 128 6.78 11.90 11.56
C THR A 128 7.54 12.63 10.45
N ILE A 129 6.86 13.47 9.67
CA ILE A 129 7.48 14.28 8.62
C ILE A 129 8.46 15.29 9.20
N GLY A 130 8.06 16.00 10.26
CA GLY A 130 8.94 16.95 10.95
C GLY A 130 10.23 16.28 11.43
N ASP A 131 10.10 15.12 12.07
CA ASP A 131 11.25 14.34 12.54
C ASP A 131 12.10 13.78 11.39
N ALA A 132 11.47 13.45 10.25
CA ALA A 132 12.19 13.03 9.06
C ALA A 132 13.02 14.19 8.47
N ILE A 133 12.49 15.42 8.45
CA ILE A 133 13.23 16.61 8.04
C ILE A 133 14.41 16.85 8.99
N ASP A 134 14.16 16.84 10.30
CA ASP A 134 15.15 17.22 11.31
C ASP A 134 16.28 16.20 11.48
N PHE A 135 15.96 14.90 11.40
CA PHE A 135 16.89 13.84 11.79
C PHE A 135 17.24 12.83 10.72
N LEU A 136 16.52 12.82 9.59
CA LEU A 136 16.80 11.94 8.45
C LEU A 136 17.23 12.73 7.21
N GLY A 137 17.26 14.06 7.29
CA GLY A 137 17.55 14.92 6.13
C GLY A 137 16.53 14.71 5.02
N ALA A 138 15.26 14.47 5.37
CA ALA A 138 14.24 14.09 4.41
C ALA A 138 14.03 15.18 3.35
N GLU A 139 14.16 14.77 2.09
CA GLU A 139 13.85 15.57 0.91
C GLU A 139 12.51 15.17 0.29
N GLY A 140 12.23 15.67 -0.91
CA GLY A 140 10.96 15.43 -1.58
C GLY A 140 10.59 13.96 -1.74
N ARG A 141 11.56 13.07 -1.99
CA ARG A 141 11.29 11.63 -2.15
C ARG A 141 10.74 10.97 -0.88
N THR A 142 11.36 11.25 0.27
CA THR A 142 10.95 10.69 1.57
C THR A 142 9.63 11.30 2.04
N ILE A 143 9.40 12.59 1.80
CA ILE A 143 8.11 13.23 2.08
C ILE A 143 7.01 12.62 1.22
N ALA A 144 7.26 12.42 -0.08
CA ALA A 144 6.32 11.76 -0.98
C ALA A 144 5.91 10.38 -0.46
N TYR A 145 6.89 9.59 0.00
CA TYR A 145 6.63 8.29 0.62
C TYR A 145 5.72 8.36 1.84
N LEU A 146 5.95 9.31 2.76
CA LEU A 146 5.13 9.45 3.97
C LEU A 146 3.69 9.86 3.66
N PHE A 147 3.47 10.70 2.64
CA PHE A 147 2.13 10.99 2.13
C PHE A 147 1.50 9.76 1.46
N GLY A 148 2.30 8.95 0.75
CA GLY A 148 1.86 7.65 0.25
C GLY A 148 1.43 6.73 1.38
N TRP A 149 2.21 6.65 2.46
CA TRP A 149 1.89 5.85 3.62
C TRP A 149 0.56 6.24 4.26
N LEU A 150 0.26 7.55 4.31
CA LEU A 150 -1.04 8.05 4.72
C LEU A 150 -2.17 7.56 3.82
N VAL A 151 -2.00 7.56 2.49
CA VAL A 151 -2.95 6.96 1.54
C VAL A 151 -3.22 5.50 1.90
N HIS A 152 -2.17 4.74 2.20
CA HIS A 152 -2.32 3.34 2.59
C HIS A 152 -3.25 3.23 3.78
N ILE A 153 -2.93 3.91 4.89
CA ILE A 153 -3.69 3.83 6.14
C ILE A 153 -5.15 4.21 5.92
N VAL A 154 -5.41 5.29 5.17
CA VAL A 154 -6.77 5.76 4.88
C VAL A 154 -7.54 4.77 4.04
N GLY A 155 -6.97 4.36 2.90
CA GLY A 155 -7.61 3.41 1.99
C GLY A 155 -7.95 2.10 2.68
N ASP A 156 -7.02 1.58 3.46
CA ASP A 156 -7.20 0.31 4.17
C ASP A 156 -8.23 0.42 5.30
N SER A 157 -8.22 1.54 6.03
CA SER A 157 -9.21 1.80 7.08
C SER A 157 -10.63 1.89 6.53
N LEU A 158 -10.80 2.52 5.37
CA LEU A 158 -12.10 2.68 4.73
C LEU A 158 -12.59 1.38 4.07
N ILE A 159 -11.75 0.72 3.26
CA ILE A 159 -12.18 -0.47 2.52
C ILE A 159 -12.43 -1.67 3.46
N LYS A 160 -11.66 -1.79 4.55
CA LYS A 160 -11.85 -2.83 5.57
C LYS A 160 -12.88 -2.44 6.64
N SER A 161 -13.62 -1.36 6.42
CA SER A 161 -14.66 -0.85 7.33
C SER A 161 -14.19 -0.60 8.76
N GLN A 162 -12.90 -0.30 8.96
CA GLN A 162 -12.36 0.14 10.25
C GLN A 162 -12.78 1.57 10.56
N ARG A 163 -12.97 2.39 9.51
CA ARG A 163 -13.55 3.72 9.56
C ARG A 163 -14.90 3.71 8.83
N PRO A 164 -16.00 4.19 9.44
CA PRO A 164 -17.27 4.33 8.75
C PRO A 164 -17.21 5.46 7.72
N GLY A 165 -18.05 5.37 6.69
CA GLY A 165 -18.21 6.44 5.69
C GLY A 165 -18.25 5.90 4.26
N LEU A 166 -17.45 4.88 3.97
CA LEU A 166 -17.46 4.22 2.67
C LEU A 166 -18.77 3.45 2.46
N ARG A 167 -19.56 3.88 1.48
CA ARG A 167 -20.77 3.18 1.05
C ARG A 167 -20.42 2.30 -0.15
N LEU A 168 -20.08 1.06 0.13
CA LEU A 168 -19.80 0.06 -0.89
C LEU A 168 -20.33 -1.30 -0.42
N THR A 169 -21.24 -1.88 -1.18
CA THR A 169 -21.68 -3.26 -1.01
C THR A 169 -21.72 -3.90 -2.40
N LEU A 170 -20.73 -4.75 -2.67
CA LEU A 170 -20.65 -5.57 -3.88
C LEU A 170 -21.54 -6.80 -3.70
N VAL A 171 -21.04 -8.00 -4.01
CA VAL A 171 -21.84 -9.23 -4.02
C VAL A 171 -22.34 -9.59 -2.62
N ASP A 172 -21.45 -9.57 -1.64
CA ASP A 172 -21.70 -10.05 -0.27
C ASP A 172 -21.17 -9.10 0.82
N GLY A 173 -20.76 -7.88 0.46
CA GLY A 173 -20.24 -6.89 1.40
C GLY A 173 -19.28 -5.88 0.79
N THR A 174 -18.52 -5.17 1.64
CA THR A 174 -17.51 -4.19 1.21
C THR A 174 -16.21 -4.85 0.80
N TYR A 175 -15.54 -5.57 1.71
CA TYR A 175 -14.25 -6.19 1.48
C TYR A 175 -14.25 -7.64 1.97
N THR A 176 -14.63 -8.55 1.07
CA THR A 176 -14.72 -10.00 1.31
C THR A 176 -13.77 -10.73 0.38
N PRO A 177 -13.40 -11.99 0.67
CA PRO A 177 -12.63 -12.81 -0.25
C PRO A 177 -13.25 -12.89 -1.66
N THR A 178 -14.58 -12.94 -1.75
CA THR A 178 -15.33 -13.00 -3.02
C THR A 178 -15.28 -11.70 -3.80
N ASN A 179 -15.26 -10.54 -3.13
CA ASN A 179 -15.23 -9.24 -3.81
C ASN A 179 -13.83 -8.81 -4.26
N ARG A 180 -12.76 -9.39 -3.72
CA ARG A 180 -11.38 -8.98 -4.05
C ARG A 180 -11.05 -9.10 -5.55
N PRO A 181 -11.32 -10.23 -6.25
CA PRO A 181 -11.07 -10.31 -7.68
C PRO A 181 -11.86 -9.27 -8.48
N ILE A 182 -13.10 -8.96 -8.08
CA ILE A 182 -13.94 -7.93 -8.71
C ILE A 182 -13.27 -6.56 -8.60
N GLN A 183 -12.91 -6.17 -7.37
CA GLN A 183 -12.26 -4.89 -7.11
C GLN A 183 -10.92 -4.77 -7.85
N ASP A 184 -10.07 -5.79 -7.79
CA ASP A 184 -8.76 -5.75 -8.44
C ASP A 184 -8.89 -5.72 -9.97
N LEU A 185 -9.73 -6.55 -10.60
CA LEU A 185 -9.89 -6.57 -12.07
C LEU A 185 -10.53 -5.29 -12.62
N VAL A 186 -11.58 -4.78 -11.97
CA VAL A 186 -12.25 -3.53 -12.40
C VAL A 186 -11.31 -2.34 -12.20
N THR A 187 -10.57 -2.30 -11.08
CA THR A 187 -9.55 -1.27 -10.88
C THR A 187 -8.44 -1.36 -11.92
N PHE A 188 -8.01 -2.57 -12.27
CA PHE A 188 -6.93 -2.78 -13.23
C PHE A 188 -7.33 -2.34 -14.65
N HIS A 189 -8.45 -2.86 -15.17
CA HIS A 189 -8.84 -2.65 -16.57
C HIS A 189 -9.70 -1.40 -16.76
N GLU A 190 -10.87 -1.36 -16.13
CA GLU A 190 -11.87 -0.30 -16.38
C GLU A 190 -11.35 1.06 -15.91
N VAL A 191 -10.86 1.13 -14.67
CA VAL A 191 -10.34 2.40 -14.13
C VAL A 191 -8.90 2.62 -14.61
N GLY A 192 -8.01 1.66 -14.38
CA GLY A 192 -6.59 1.84 -14.67
C GLY A 192 -6.27 2.01 -16.15
N ARG A 193 -6.59 1.01 -16.97
CA ARG A 193 -6.20 1.03 -18.38
C ARG A 193 -7.13 1.87 -19.24
N MET A 194 -8.45 1.73 -19.09
CA MET A 194 -9.42 2.37 -19.99
C MET A 194 -9.69 3.83 -19.62
N GLU A 195 -10.02 4.14 -18.36
CA GLU A 195 -10.26 5.53 -17.92
C GLU A 195 -8.96 6.34 -17.86
N LEU A 196 -7.92 5.79 -17.20
CA LEU A 196 -6.71 6.55 -16.85
C LEU A 196 -5.53 6.34 -17.79
N GLY A 197 -5.61 5.39 -18.73
CA GLY A 197 -4.50 5.10 -19.65
C GLY A 197 -3.23 4.60 -18.96
N LEU A 198 -3.35 3.93 -17.81
CA LEU A 198 -2.21 3.46 -17.04
C LEU A 198 -1.48 2.32 -17.75
N ASP A 199 -0.16 2.41 -17.72
CA ASP A 199 0.75 1.31 -18.02
C ASP A 199 1.12 0.61 -16.71
N TRP A 200 0.35 -0.41 -16.34
CA TRP A 200 0.56 -1.15 -15.10
C TRP A 200 1.91 -1.86 -15.05
N GLU A 201 2.43 -2.32 -16.18
CA GLU A 201 3.74 -2.99 -16.21
C GLU A 201 4.85 -2.02 -15.82
N ARG A 202 4.86 -0.84 -16.44
CA ARG A 202 5.80 0.23 -16.08
C ARG A 202 5.58 0.72 -14.66
N THR A 203 4.33 0.91 -14.22
CA THR A 203 4.04 1.40 -12.87
C THR A 203 4.52 0.41 -11.81
N LEU A 204 4.16 -0.87 -11.93
CA LEU A 204 4.54 -1.89 -10.95
C LEU A 204 6.03 -2.22 -11.01
N GLY A 205 6.64 -2.22 -12.20
CA GLY A 205 8.10 -2.37 -12.34
C GLY A 205 8.87 -1.23 -11.67
N THR A 206 8.40 0.00 -11.84
CA THR A 206 8.98 1.19 -11.17
C THR A 206 8.85 1.09 -9.65
N LEU A 207 7.68 0.67 -9.16
CA LEU A 207 7.46 0.42 -7.74
C LEU A 207 8.45 -0.62 -7.21
N ALA A 208 8.56 -1.78 -7.86
CA ALA A 208 9.46 -2.85 -7.44
C ALA A 208 10.94 -2.41 -7.38
N ALA A 209 11.37 -1.52 -8.29
CA ALA A 209 12.73 -0.99 -8.32
C ALA A 209 13.01 0.15 -7.32
N THR A 210 11.98 0.73 -6.71
CA THR A 210 12.13 1.90 -5.83
C THR A 210 12.73 1.49 -4.47
N PRO A 211 13.78 2.17 -3.97
CA PRO A 211 14.38 1.85 -2.68
C PRO A 211 13.43 1.99 -1.48
N VAL A 212 13.78 1.31 -0.37
CA VAL A 212 13.12 1.49 0.93
C VAL A 212 13.45 2.87 1.49
N GLU A 213 12.45 3.56 2.01
CA GLU A 213 12.63 4.85 2.67
C GLU A 213 12.93 4.66 4.17
N PRO A 214 14.06 5.16 4.70
CA PRO A 214 14.42 5.02 6.11
C PRO A 214 13.37 5.58 7.08
N ALA A 215 12.59 6.57 6.65
CA ALA A 215 11.53 7.17 7.44
C ALA A 215 10.43 6.16 7.84
N GLN A 216 10.25 5.07 7.08
CA GLN A 216 9.29 4.01 7.41
C GLN A 216 9.56 3.39 8.79
N LEU A 217 10.83 3.16 9.14
CA LEU A 217 11.19 2.58 10.44
C LEU A 217 10.82 3.52 11.60
N HIS A 218 11.04 4.82 11.40
CA HIS A 218 10.70 5.82 12.40
C HIS A 218 9.18 5.94 12.55
N ALA A 219 8.47 5.98 11.43
CA ALA A 219 7.02 6.00 11.33
C ALA A 219 6.36 4.78 12.00
N MET A 220 6.96 3.59 11.90
CA MET A 220 6.53 2.35 12.57
C MET A 220 6.92 2.27 14.06
N ARG A 221 7.60 3.30 14.60
CA ARG A 221 8.15 3.34 15.96
C ARG A 221 9.10 2.17 16.25
N VAL A 222 9.91 1.76 15.27
CA VAL A 222 10.93 0.69 15.43
C VAL A 222 12.35 1.23 15.50
N THR A 223 12.55 2.55 15.52
CA THR A 223 13.84 3.19 15.80
C THR A 223 13.95 3.58 17.27
N ARG A 224 15.09 4.15 17.68
CA ARG A 224 15.17 4.86 18.96
C ARG A 224 14.13 6.00 19.02
N PRO A 225 13.37 6.16 20.12
CA PRO A 225 12.44 7.28 20.29
C PRO A 225 13.19 8.61 20.26
N ARG A 226 12.70 9.56 19.47
CA ARG A 226 13.21 10.94 19.36
C ARG A 226 12.16 11.83 18.70
N GLY A 227 12.37 13.14 18.82
CA GLY A 227 11.59 14.13 18.08
C GLY A 227 10.16 14.34 18.60
N ALA A 228 9.38 15.06 17.80
CA ALA A 228 7.99 15.37 18.11
C ALA A 228 7.12 14.11 18.14
N LEU A 229 7.42 13.12 17.28
CA LEU A 229 6.66 11.88 17.22
C LEU A 229 6.74 11.11 18.54
N ALA A 230 7.94 10.99 19.11
CA ALA A 230 8.12 10.33 20.40
C ALA A 230 7.53 11.10 21.58
N ALA A 231 7.50 12.44 21.50
CA ALA A 231 6.90 13.28 22.53
C ALA A 231 5.36 13.15 22.54
N LEU A 232 4.73 13.16 21.36
CA LEU A 232 3.27 13.04 21.22
C LEU A 232 2.78 11.60 21.39
N PHE A 233 3.56 10.62 20.92
CA PHE A 233 3.23 9.20 20.96
C PHE A 233 4.36 8.40 21.63
N PRO A 234 4.49 8.47 22.97
CA PRO A 234 5.60 7.86 23.72
C PRO A 234 5.49 6.32 23.84
N ASN A 235 4.35 5.75 23.51
CA ASN A 235 4.08 4.31 23.59
C ASN A 235 4.56 3.55 22.34
N ALA A 236 4.62 2.22 22.47
CA ALA A 236 4.88 1.24 21.40
C ALA A 236 6.25 1.30 20.71
N TRP A 237 7.18 2.16 21.12
CA TRP A 237 8.53 2.17 20.56
C TRP A 237 9.27 0.85 20.81
N ALA A 238 9.82 0.25 19.76
CA ALA A 238 10.53 -1.03 19.81
C ALA A 238 11.87 -0.95 19.03
N PRO A 239 12.86 -0.18 19.53
CA PRO A 239 14.17 -0.07 18.88
C PRO A 239 14.91 -1.41 18.76
N GLY A 240 14.60 -2.38 19.62
CA GLY A 240 15.16 -3.73 19.54
C GLY A 240 14.75 -4.50 18.27
N ASP A 241 13.72 -4.03 17.56
CA ASP A 241 13.20 -4.68 16.36
C ASP A 241 13.74 -4.07 15.07
N GLU A 242 14.57 -3.03 15.16
CA GLU A 242 15.03 -2.25 14.01
C GLU A 242 15.76 -3.13 12.97
N SER A 243 16.63 -4.04 13.43
CA SER A 243 17.39 -4.94 12.54
C SER A 243 16.45 -5.87 11.76
N LEU A 244 15.51 -6.52 12.47
CA LEU A 244 14.52 -7.37 11.84
C LEU A 244 13.62 -6.59 10.87
N ALA A 245 13.18 -5.40 11.25
CA ALA A 245 12.39 -4.55 10.38
C ALA A 245 13.14 -4.20 9.08
N ARG A 246 14.44 -3.89 9.15
CA ARG A 246 15.27 -3.66 7.96
C ARG A 246 15.34 -4.89 7.05
N CYS A 247 15.57 -6.09 7.61
CA CYS A 247 15.54 -7.34 6.85
C CYS A 247 14.19 -7.55 6.15
N VAL A 248 13.08 -7.32 6.88
CA VAL A 248 11.71 -7.46 6.35
C VAL A 248 11.46 -6.48 5.20
N LEU A 249 11.84 -5.21 5.35
CA LEU A 249 11.63 -4.22 4.29
C LEU A 249 12.47 -4.49 3.05
N ALA A 250 13.71 -4.97 3.22
CA ALA A 250 14.55 -5.40 2.10
C ALA A 250 13.94 -6.60 1.37
N GLU A 251 13.43 -7.57 2.11
CA GLU A 251 12.77 -8.75 1.56
C GLU A 251 11.48 -8.38 0.83
N ASN A 252 10.67 -7.48 1.40
CA ASN A 252 9.48 -6.95 0.73
C ASN A 252 9.81 -6.36 -0.63
N ARG A 253 10.91 -5.62 -0.70
CA ARG A 253 11.34 -5.01 -1.95
C ARG A 253 11.77 -6.06 -2.97
N ARG A 254 12.56 -7.04 -2.53
CA ARG A 254 13.04 -8.14 -3.40
C ARG A 254 11.87 -8.94 -3.97
N TYR A 255 10.88 -9.27 -3.14
CA TYR A 255 9.78 -10.14 -3.53
C TYR A 255 8.68 -9.43 -4.34
N LEU A 256 8.56 -8.10 -4.23
CA LEU A 256 7.58 -7.36 -5.01
C LEU A 256 7.74 -7.57 -6.52
N ALA A 257 8.97 -7.60 -7.04
CA ALA A 257 9.20 -7.77 -8.48
C ALA A 257 8.56 -9.07 -9.05
N PRO A 258 8.91 -10.27 -8.58
CA PRO A 258 8.29 -11.50 -9.07
C PRO A 258 6.80 -11.60 -8.69
N TYR A 259 6.37 -10.97 -7.61
CA TYR A 259 4.94 -10.95 -7.26
C TYR A 259 4.12 -10.10 -8.24
N ALA A 260 4.60 -8.90 -8.59
CA ALA A 260 3.96 -8.00 -9.54
C ALA A 260 3.87 -8.63 -10.93
N GLU A 261 4.92 -9.31 -11.39
CA GLU A 261 4.91 -10.03 -12.68
C GLU A 261 3.80 -11.09 -12.74
N ARG A 262 3.65 -11.89 -11.67
CA ARG A 262 2.58 -12.89 -11.59
C ARG A 262 1.20 -12.26 -11.59
N LEU A 263 0.99 -11.17 -10.85
CA LEU A 263 -0.28 -10.45 -10.84
C LEU A 263 -0.63 -9.89 -12.22
N LEU A 264 0.33 -9.33 -12.95
CA LEU A 264 0.13 -8.86 -14.33
C LEU A 264 -0.31 -10.00 -15.25
N GLY A 265 0.25 -11.20 -15.05
CA GLY A 265 -0.19 -12.41 -15.73
C GLY A 265 -1.62 -12.81 -15.38
N GLU A 266 -1.94 -12.88 -14.09
CA GLU A 266 -3.27 -13.30 -13.58
C GLU A 266 -4.39 -12.33 -13.98
N TYR A 267 -4.11 -11.03 -14.07
CA TYR A 267 -5.08 -10.03 -14.48
C TYR A 267 -5.20 -9.87 -16.00
N ARG A 268 -4.40 -10.56 -16.81
CA ARG A 268 -4.53 -10.46 -18.27
C ARG A 268 -5.86 -11.07 -18.72
N LEU A 269 -6.64 -10.30 -19.47
CA LEU A 269 -7.84 -10.82 -20.13
C LEU A 269 -7.45 -11.55 -21.42
N THR A 270 -8.17 -12.62 -21.72
CA THR A 270 -8.08 -13.36 -22.98
C THR A 270 -9.37 -13.21 -23.78
N ASP A 271 -9.29 -13.41 -25.09
CA ASP A 271 -10.48 -13.40 -25.94
C ASP A 271 -11.30 -14.68 -25.74
N GLY A 272 -12.60 -14.51 -25.51
CA GLY A 272 -13.55 -15.59 -25.37
C GLY A 272 -14.76 -15.43 -26.31
N PRO A 273 -15.57 -16.48 -26.46
CA PRO A 273 -16.73 -16.47 -27.37
C PRO A 273 -17.80 -15.43 -26.99
N GLU A 274 -17.87 -15.03 -25.72
CA GLU A 274 -18.83 -14.04 -25.20
C GLU A 274 -18.18 -12.68 -24.86
N GLY A 275 -16.92 -12.49 -25.28
CA GLY A 275 -16.09 -11.32 -24.98
C GLY A 275 -14.89 -11.64 -24.09
N PRO A 276 -14.25 -10.62 -23.48
CA PRO A 276 -13.07 -10.80 -22.66
C PRO A 276 -13.32 -11.73 -21.47
N MET A 277 -12.41 -12.67 -21.25
CA MET A 277 -12.42 -13.63 -20.15
C MET A 277 -11.28 -13.34 -19.18
N CYS A 278 -11.57 -13.42 -17.87
CA CYS A 278 -10.55 -13.37 -16.84
C CYS A 278 -10.03 -14.78 -16.53
N ASP A 279 -8.95 -14.86 -15.75
CA ASP A 279 -8.43 -16.13 -15.24
C ASP A 279 -9.50 -16.95 -14.49
N ALA A 280 -9.49 -18.26 -14.70
CA ALA A 280 -10.49 -19.18 -14.16
C ALA A 280 -10.46 -19.24 -12.62
N ASN A 281 -9.29 -19.07 -12.00
CA ASN A 281 -9.16 -18.98 -10.55
C ASN A 281 -9.79 -17.69 -10.02
N LEU A 282 -9.58 -16.55 -10.68
CA LEU A 282 -10.24 -15.28 -10.31
C LEU A 282 -11.77 -15.38 -10.42
N SER A 283 -12.28 -15.99 -11.50
CA SER A 283 -13.71 -16.26 -11.65
C SER A 283 -14.24 -17.14 -10.52
N ARG A 284 -13.57 -18.26 -10.23
CA ARG A 284 -13.94 -19.16 -9.12
C ARG A 284 -13.95 -18.46 -7.77
N LEU A 285 -12.95 -17.63 -7.47
CA LEU A 285 -12.87 -16.86 -6.22
C LEU A 285 -14.00 -15.84 -6.12
N ALA A 286 -14.40 -15.22 -7.24
CA ALA A 286 -15.54 -14.32 -7.33
C ALA A 286 -16.90 -15.03 -7.41
N GLY A 287 -16.99 -16.30 -6.99
CA GLY A 287 -18.24 -17.05 -6.99
C GLY A 287 -18.70 -17.54 -8.37
N GLY A 288 -17.76 -17.67 -9.32
CA GLY A 288 -18.03 -18.13 -10.69
C GLY A 288 -18.47 -17.02 -11.65
N LEU A 289 -18.38 -15.75 -11.24
CA LEU A 289 -18.72 -14.62 -12.11
C LEU A 289 -17.75 -14.53 -13.30
N THR A 290 -18.29 -14.20 -14.48
CA THR A 290 -17.49 -13.80 -15.63
C THR A 290 -16.96 -12.38 -15.47
N TYR A 291 -15.92 -12.01 -16.22
CA TYR A 291 -15.38 -10.65 -16.18
C TYR A 291 -16.47 -9.58 -16.38
N ARG A 292 -17.35 -9.76 -17.37
CA ARG A 292 -18.45 -8.83 -17.64
C ARG A 292 -19.44 -8.72 -16.48
N GLN A 293 -19.73 -9.83 -15.79
CA GLN A 293 -20.59 -9.81 -14.60
C GLN A 293 -19.91 -9.11 -13.43
N MET A 294 -18.59 -9.25 -13.28
CA MET A 294 -17.83 -8.52 -12.26
C MET A 294 -17.87 -7.00 -12.52
N VAL A 295 -17.72 -6.57 -13.78
CA VAL A 295 -17.86 -5.16 -14.18
C VAL A 295 -19.26 -4.65 -13.84
N ALA A 296 -20.31 -5.36 -14.26
CA ALA A 296 -21.69 -4.97 -13.98
C ALA A 296 -21.99 -4.91 -12.47
N ALA A 297 -21.46 -5.83 -11.68
CA ALA A 297 -21.59 -5.80 -10.22
C ALA A 297 -20.89 -4.58 -9.61
N ALA A 298 -19.70 -4.22 -10.11
CA ALA A 298 -18.98 -3.04 -9.66
C ALA A 298 -19.69 -1.73 -10.04
N GLU A 299 -20.28 -1.66 -11.23
CA GLU A 299 -21.11 -0.54 -11.67
C GLU A 299 -22.34 -0.38 -10.77
N GLN A 300 -23.08 -1.49 -10.54
CA GLN A 300 -24.26 -1.49 -9.67
C GLN A 300 -23.94 -1.08 -8.23
N ALA A 301 -22.75 -1.44 -7.73
CA ALA A 301 -22.29 -1.10 -6.40
C ALA A 301 -21.66 0.31 -6.30
N HIS A 302 -21.62 1.08 -7.39
CA HIS A 302 -20.97 2.38 -7.46
C HIS A 302 -19.50 2.34 -7.03
N PHE A 303 -18.77 1.29 -7.44
CA PHE A 303 -17.40 1.06 -6.99
C PHE A 303 -16.45 2.21 -7.37
N ARG A 304 -16.65 2.83 -8.54
CA ARG A 304 -15.85 4.01 -8.94
C ARG A 304 -16.03 5.20 -7.98
N ASP A 305 -17.26 5.44 -7.53
CA ASP A 305 -17.57 6.50 -6.56
C ASP A 305 -16.93 6.21 -5.19
N ALA A 306 -16.84 4.93 -4.82
CA ALA A 306 -16.14 4.49 -3.62
C ALA A 306 -14.63 4.77 -3.70
N LEU A 307 -14.00 4.57 -4.87
CA LEU A 307 -12.60 4.96 -5.10
C LEU A 307 -12.39 6.48 -4.98
N ASP A 308 -13.29 7.29 -5.54
CA ASP A 308 -13.23 8.75 -5.40
C ASP A 308 -13.46 9.20 -3.95
N PHE A 309 -14.33 8.51 -3.22
CA PHE A 309 -14.54 8.79 -1.79
C PHE A 309 -13.24 8.58 -1.00
N ILE A 310 -12.54 7.46 -1.21
CA ILE A 310 -11.25 7.20 -0.56
C ILE A 310 -10.24 8.29 -0.92
N ALA A 311 -10.19 8.73 -2.18
CA ALA A 311 -9.30 9.80 -2.61
C ALA A 311 -9.59 11.12 -1.88
N ARG A 312 -10.87 11.51 -1.76
CA ARG A 312 -11.27 12.74 -1.05
C ARG A 312 -10.90 12.70 0.44
N GLU A 313 -11.24 11.61 1.13
CA GLU A 313 -10.91 11.45 2.57
C GLU A 313 -9.39 11.48 2.79
N THR A 314 -8.62 10.94 1.85
CA THR A 314 -7.16 10.98 1.90
C THR A 314 -6.64 12.41 1.77
N VAL A 315 -7.19 13.19 0.83
CA VAL A 315 -6.77 14.57 0.59
C VAL A 315 -7.20 15.52 1.71
N ASP A 316 -8.33 15.27 2.36
CA ASP A 316 -8.74 15.98 3.58
C ASP A 316 -7.69 15.82 4.69
N LEU A 317 -7.06 14.64 4.80
CA LEU A 317 -5.94 14.42 5.71
C LEU A 317 -4.63 15.04 5.22
N PHE A 318 -4.41 15.16 3.90
CA PHE A 318 -3.25 15.87 3.37
C PHE A 318 -3.26 17.35 3.78
N GLU A 319 -4.41 18.01 3.63
CA GLU A 319 -4.62 19.40 4.07
C GLU A 319 -4.29 19.56 5.56
N GLN A 320 -4.85 18.67 6.38
CA GLN A 320 -4.61 18.66 7.82
C GLN A 320 -3.13 18.46 8.20
N VAL A 321 -2.38 17.64 7.46
CA VAL A 321 -0.94 17.46 7.67
C VAL A 321 -0.15 18.71 7.27
N LEU A 322 -0.51 19.32 6.13
CA LEU A 322 0.13 20.56 5.67
C LEU A 322 -0.05 21.70 6.68
N ASP A 323 -1.25 21.83 7.26
CA ASP A 323 -1.54 22.83 8.30
C ASP A 323 -0.71 22.62 9.58
N ARG A 324 -0.41 21.37 9.92
CA ARG A 324 0.32 20.99 11.15
C ARG A 324 1.83 21.05 11.02
N GLU A 325 2.37 20.93 9.80
CA GLU A 325 3.82 21.00 9.54
C GLU A 325 4.13 22.08 8.48
N PRO A 326 4.10 23.38 8.86
CA PRO A 326 4.28 24.49 7.93
C PRO A 326 5.67 24.53 7.28
N ARG A 327 6.67 23.82 7.83
CA ARG A 327 7.99 23.72 7.20
C ARG A 327 7.93 22.96 5.87
N LEU A 328 6.90 22.14 5.63
CA LEU A 328 6.69 21.48 4.34
C LEU A 328 6.62 22.47 3.19
N GLU A 329 6.03 23.65 3.38
CA GLU A 329 5.98 24.68 2.33
C GLU A 329 7.37 25.05 1.81
N HIS A 330 8.37 25.07 2.69
CA HIS A 330 9.73 25.43 2.30
C HIS A 330 10.36 24.35 1.42
N VAL A 331 10.06 23.07 1.69
CA VAL A 331 10.49 21.95 0.84
C VAL A 331 9.75 22.01 -0.50
N LEU A 332 8.44 22.28 -0.48
CA LEU A 332 7.60 22.33 -1.67
C LEU A 332 7.99 23.45 -2.64
N ARG A 333 8.40 24.62 -2.12
CA ARG A 333 8.91 25.73 -2.94
C ARG A 333 10.20 25.35 -3.66
N ARG A 334 11.17 24.77 -2.96
CA ARG A 334 12.43 24.28 -3.58
C ARG A 334 12.16 23.28 -4.70
N CYS A 335 11.20 22.38 -4.50
CA CYS A 335 10.82 21.42 -5.53
C CYS A 335 10.21 22.05 -6.79
N SER A 336 9.59 23.22 -6.66
CA SER A 336 8.98 23.96 -7.77
C SER A 336 10.02 24.75 -8.57
N ASP A 337 11.01 25.33 -7.89
CA ASP A 337 12.06 26.15 -8.51
C ASP A 337 13.04 25.33 -9.37
N ASP A 338 13.36 24.10 -8.96
CA ASP A 338 14.20 23.18 -9.74
C ASP A 338 13.58 22.81 -11.11
N GLY A 339 12.26 22.84 -11.22
CA GLY A 339 11.54 22.51 -12.46
C GLY A 339 11.58 23.63 -13.50
N ALA A 340 11.72 24.89 -13.05
CA ALA A 340 11.82 26.05 -13.94
C ALA A 340 13.18 26.16 -14.64
N ASN A 341 14.25 25.61 -14.04
CA ASN A 341 15.61 25.65 -14.58
C ASN A 341 15.98 24.50 -15.53
N GLN A 342 15.09 23.53 -15.75
CA GLN A 342 15.32 22.41 -16.68
C GLN A 342 14.57 22.57 -18.02
N GLY A 343 13.91 23.70 -18.25
CA GLY A 343 13.16 24.02 -19.47
C GLY A 343 13.75 25.15 -20.32
N GLY A 344 15.03 25.48 -20.16
CA GLY A 344 15.75 26.51 -20.91
C GLY A 344 16.58 25.96 -22.06
#